data_AF-A0A952BAG3-F1
#
_entry.id   AF-A0A952BAG3-F1
#
_cell.length_a   1.000
_cell.length_b   1.000
_cell.length_c   1.000
_cell.angle_alpha   90.00
_cell.angle_beta   90.00
_cell.angle_gamma   90.00
#
_symmetry.space_group_name_H-M   'P 1'
#
loop_
_entity.id
_entity.type
_entity.pdbx_description
1 polymer ?
#
loop_
_entity_poly.entity_id
_entity_poly.type
_entity_poly.pdbx_seq_one_letter_code
_entity_poly.pdbx_strand_id
1 'polypeptide(L)'
;MKHLTNNPVKVFATGFIVLVLLSLPMFYIRFFCEASLLEGMLHEVKDVSMSPSGLVPDEYENDPNVAIHSQVSTHVRFTFPLLFGISEYFQARIPGGRCSNVYFYESDGSYMYFDKQSGLIVHSYHDVQVMPDKRRISKWVQIYIGPEGIAETREKTLGRFIEPIVDRNRMFGRVRESRELIVYDKKLRRFFKIDFNKETVTKGPELAEGNRRYEPIQIGQLGKTIFSMNWSPPQIKKFEDDKKEAGYSSNFKSIIANAYGREAGPYLLVLDKSGVINLLDRESLKFVLTTGHSVPTDRLHLASAGRLPGPWTYFGSSGVIARPQDLLGYEVWPLALTTHFFENPESKKVFFGEPFIGHTKPSPSKIERKYLGMFAAGLSRDGTALTLSVFDEKGKQIKTAISIFTKRKGNRTVSYPSSKGVFFRPPGASTFTIVKYLAENLHPTVLSLASYFTASAFEAGAGHRGLFLLPNSFIAMWGRERSGNFVERLFGALGWIFPSIIFSIWLSTRVSKNAIVVGLSENARLYWMIGTLGFGLAAYITYRLTRPGITLVTCQNCGKMRRPDMDRCHRCKSKWLVPELTPPAWRVLDGTEQKAEQTERVNECSIADAEGAEETVTE
;
A
#
# COMPACT_ATOMS: atom_id res chain seq x y z
N MET A 1 34.13 -14.27 35.11
CA MET A 1 33.13 -14.93 34.23
C MET A 1 31.89 -14.07 33.87
N LYS A 2 31.60 -12.93 34.50
CA LYS A 2 30.38 -12.12 34.21
C LYS A 2 30.34 -11.39 32.84
N HIS A 3 31.41 -11.41 32.04
CA HIS A 3 31.46 -10.72 30.73
C HIS A 3 30.94 -11.54 29.52
N LEU A 4 30.67 -12.85 29.68
CA LEU A 4 30.29 -13.74 28.58
C LEU A 4 28.79 -13.71 28.21
N THR A 5 27.91 -13.27 29.11
CA THR A 5 26.44 -13.32 28.93
C THR A 5 25.88 -12.28 27.94
N ASN A 6 26.58 -11.18 27.69
CA ASN A 6 26.09 -10.10 26.81
C ASN A 6 26.54 -10.21 25.35
N ASN A 7 27.42 -11.16 25.02
CA ASN A 7 27.96 -11.30 23.66
C ASN A 7 26.89 -11.60 22.58
N PRO A 8 25.92 -12.51 22.78
CA PRO A 8 24.90 -12.77 21.75
C PRO A 8 24.04 -11.53 21.47
N VAL A 9 23.66 -10.78 22.50
CA VAL A 9 22.87 -9.54 22.35
C VAL A 9 23.61 -8.51 21.51
N LYS A 10 24.92 -8.32 21.75
CA LYS A 10 25.75 -7.42 20.94
C LYS A 10 25.80 -7.87 19.48
N VAL A 11 25.97 -9.17 19.23
CA VAL A 11 26.00 -9.73 17.87
C VAL A 11 24.68 -9.50 17.14
N PHE A 12 23.54 -9.76 17.80
CA PHE A 12 22.21 -9.52 17.23
C PHE A 12 21.95 -8.05 16.97
N ALA A 13 22.27 -7.15 17.92
CA ALA A 13 22.12 -5.72 17.75
C ALA A 13 22.96 -5.19 16.58
N THR A 14 24.22 -5.64 16.49
CA THR A 14 25.12 -5.29 15.38
C THR A 14 24.54 -5.80 14.07
N GLY A 15 24.03 -7.04 14.05
CA GLY A 15 23.43 -7.64 12.87
C GLY A 15 22.21 -6.90 12.37
N PHE A 16 21.34 -6.47 13.29
CA PHE A 16 20.18 -5.66 12.96
C PHE A 16 20.59 -4.29 12.39
N ILE A 17 21.56 -3.60 13.01
CA ILE A 17 22.07 -2.32 12.52
C ILE A 17 22.67 -2.47 11.11
N VAL A 18 23.50 -3.48 10.90
CA VAL A 18 24.09 -3.77 9.58
C VAL A 18 23.00 -4.07 8.55
N LEU A 19 21.98 -4.84 8.92
CA LEU A 19 20.85 -5.12 8.03
C LEU A 19 20.11 -3.84 7.65
N VAL A 20 19.78 -2.96 8.60
CA VAL A 20 19.12 -1.67 8.34
C VAL A 20 19.98 -0.80 7.42
N LEU A 21 21.27 -0.63 7.75
CA LEU A 21 22.19 0.21 6.99
C LEU A 21 22.45 -0.32 5.59
N LEU A 22 22.41 -1.64 5.38
CA LEU A 22 22.48 -2.24 4.05
C LEU A 22 21.16 -2.08 3.29
N SER A 23 20.01 -2.27 3.95
CA SER A 23 18.70 -2.18 3.28
C SER A 23 18.37 -0.76 2.81
N LEU A 24 18.84 0.29 3.50
CA LEU A 24 18.59 1.69 3.12
C LEU A 24 19.09 2.06 1.70
N PRO A 25 20.38 1.93 1.34
CA PRO A 25 20.84 2.22 -0.01
C PRO A 25 20.20 1.31 -1.04
N MET A 26 19.94 0.04 -0.70
CA MET A 26 19.26 -0.92 -1.58
C MET A 26 17.82 -0.51 -1.89
N PHE A 27 17.12 0.00 -0.88
CA PHE A 27 15.79 0.59 -1.04
C PHE A 27 15.84 1.77 -2.00
N TYR A 28 16.79 2.70 -1.84
CA TYR A 28 16.90 3.86 -2.72
C TYR A 28 17.30 3.48 -4.16
N ILE A 29 18.25 2.57 -4.35
CA ILE A 29 18.62 2.06 -5.70
C ILE A 29 17.38 1.49 -6.40
N ARG A 30 16.63 0.63 -5.70
CA ARG A 30 15.39 0.05 -6.23
C ARG A 30 14.35 1.12 -6.55
N PHE A 31 14.14 2.05 -5.62
CA PHE A 31 13.21 3.16 -5.79
C PHE A 31 13.56 4.01 -7.00
N PHE A 32 14.82 4.41 -7.16
CA PHE A 32 15.28 5.18 -8.32
C PHE A 32 15.14 4.41 -9.63
N CYS A 33 15.49 3.11 -9.66
CA CYS A 33 15.29 2.29 -10.84
C CYS A 33 13.81 2.20 -11.22
N GLU A 34 12.91 1.99 -10.25
CA GLU A 34 11.47 1.95 -10.47
C GLU A 34 10.93 3.31 -10.91
N ALA A 35 11.39 4.40 -10.30
CA ALA A 35 11.02 5.75 -10.68
C ALA A 35 11.43 6.07 -12.12
N SER A 36 12.68 5.79 -12.50
CA SER A 36 13.18 5.99 -13.86
C SER A 36 12.44 5.14 -14.89
N LEU A 37 12.08 3.90 -14.54
CA LEU A 37 11.26 3.04 -15.41
C LEU A 37 9.86 3.65 -15.64
N LEU A 38 9.21 4.15 -14.59
CA LEU A 38 7.89 4.77 -14.66
C LEU A 38 7.90 6.13 -15.38
N GLU A 39 8.96 6.92 -15.18
CA GLU A 39 9.15 8.21 -15.85
C GLU A 39 9.33 8.03 -17.35
N GLY A 40 10.23 7.10 -17.71
CA GLY A 40 10.55 6.73 -19.09
C GLY A 40 9.45 5.95 -19.82
N MET A 41 8.31 5.67 -19.18
CA MET A 41 7.18 5.05 -19.88
C MET A 41 6.66 5.96 -21.00
N LEU A 42 6.46 5.36 -22.16
CA LEU A 42 5.91 6.04 -23.33
C LEU A 42 4.44 6.40 -23.11
N HIS A 43 3.96 7.42 -23.83
CA HIS A 43 2.62 7.94 -23.64
C HIS A 43 1.54 6.88 -23.93
N GLU A 44 1.76 5.99 -24.90
CA GLU A 44 0.82 4.91 -25.25
C GLU A 44 0.67 3.87 -24.13
N VAL A 45 1.64 3.80 -23.22
CA VAL A 45 1.59 2.93 -22.04
C VAL A 45 0.88 3.62 -20.87
N LYS A 46 1.00 4.96 -20.80
CA LYS A 46 0.40 5.80 -19.76
C LYS A 46 -1.09 6.05 -19.99
N ASP A 47 -1.58 5.90 -21.21
CA ASP A 47 -2.96 6.20 -21.60
C ASP A 47 -3.70 4.96 -22.11
N VAL A 48 -4.96 4.83 -21.72
CA VAL A 48 -5.91 3.88 -22.28
C VAL A 48 -7.19 4.63 -22.55
N SER A 49 -7.65 4.60 -23.80
CA SER A 49 -8.92 5.21 -24.17
C SER A 49 -9.81 4.25 -24.96
N MET A 50 -11.10 4.54 -24.97
CA MET A 50 -12.12 3.77 -25.66
C MET A 50 -13.17 4.72 -26.23
N SER A 51 -13.43 4.59 -27.53
CA SER A 51 -14.49 5.31 -28.25
C SER A 51 -15.12 4.37 -29.29
N PRO A 52 -16.46 4.30 -29.41
CA PRO A 52 -17.45 4.89 -28.50
C PRO A 52 -17.36 4.27 -27.10
N SER A 53 -17.74 5.02 -26.06
CA SER A 53 -17.63 4.55 -24.66
C SER A 53 -18.52 3.33 -24.37
N GLY A 54 -19.66 3.23 -25.06
CA GLY A 54 -20.57 2.07 -25.02
C GLY A 54 -21.67 2.12 -23.96
N LEU A 55 -21.73 3.15 -23.11
CA LEU A 55 -22.82 3.33 -22.13
C LEU A 55 -23.88 4.35 -22.58
N VAL A 56 -23.58 5.16 -23.58
CA VAL A 56 -24.51 6.17 -24.09
C VAL A 56 -25.60 5.47 -24.92
N PRO A 57 -26.89 5.80 -24.70
CA PRO A 57 -27.98 5.29 -25.52
C PRO A 57 -27.77 5.53 -27.02
N ASP A 58 -28.17 4.57 -27.84
CA ASP A 58 -27.95 4.61 -29.30
C ASP A 58 -28.57 5.84 -29.97
N GLU A 59 -29.68 6.35 -29.43
CA GLU A 59 -30.35 7.59 -29.86
C GLU A 59 -29.44 8.83 -29.82
N TYR A 60 -28.41 8.83 -28.96
CA TYR A 60 -27.46 9.94 -28.83
C TYR A 60 -26.08 9.58 -29.39
N GLU A 61 -25.65 8.33 -29.26
CA GLU A 61 -24.32 7.89 -29.71
C GLU A 61 -24.25 7.80 -31.25
N ASN A 62 -25.35 7.40 -31.89
CA ASN A 62 -25.44 7.18 -33.34
C ASN A 62 -26.27 8.26 -34.05
N ASP A 63 -26.49 9.42 -33.43
CA ASP A 63 -27.12 10.57 -34.10
C ASP A 63 -26.26 10.96 -35.33
N PRO A 64 -26.86 11.15 -36.52
CA PRO A 64 -26.11 11.40 -37.76
C PRO A 64 -25.28 12.69 -37.74
N ASN A 65 -25.54 13.60 -36.80
CA ASN A 65 -24.79 14.84 -36.63
C ASN A 65 -23.57 14.67 -35.69
N VAL A 66 -23.43 13.52 -35.01
CA VAL A 66 -22.29 13.21 -34.15
C VAL A 66 -21.01 13.27 -34.96
N ALA A 67 -20.14 14.20 -34.60
CA ALA A 67 -18.82 14.32 -35.20
C ALA A 67 -17.74 13.63 -34.36
N ILE A 68 -17.96 13.56 -33.04
CA ILE A 68 -17.07 12.90 -32.08
C ILE A 68 -17.94 12.03 -31.18
N HIS A 69 -17.73 10.71 -31.25
CA HIS A 69 -18.38 9.73 -30.38
C HIS A 69 -17.98 9.92 -28.90
N SER A 70 -18.77 9.36 -27.99
CA SER A 70 -18.38 9.38 -26.57
C SER A 70 -17.03 8.71 -26.37
N GLN A 71 -16.25 9.23 -25.42
CA GLN A 71 -14.93 8.69 -25.13
C GLN A 71 -14.73 8.61 -23.64
N VAL A 72 -14.19 7.48 -23.18
CA VAL A 72 -13.59 7.37 -21.86
C VAL A 72 -12.10 7.16 -22.04
N SER A 73 -11.29 7.90 -21.29
CA SER A 73 -9.84 7.74 -21.25
C SER A 73 -9.35 7.71 -19.81
N THR A 74 -8.22 7.07 -19.61
CA THR A 74 -7.55 7.05 -18.32
C THR A 74 -6.06 7.20 -18.54
N HIS A 75 -5.47 8.16 -17.83
CA HIS A 75 -4.07 8.52 -17.98
C HIS A 75 -3.35 8.47 -16.63
N VAL A 76 -2.23 7.76 -16.56
CA VAL A 76 -1.43 7.65 -15.34
C VAL A 76 -0.67 8.94 -15.06
N ARG A 77 -0.95 9.55 -13.91
CA ARG A 77 -0.28 10.77 -13.45
C ARG A 77 0.75 10.39 -12.39
N PHE A 78 1.95 10.04 -12.81
CA PHE A 78 3.02 9.79 -11.85
C PHE A 78 3.48 11.09 -11.23
N THR A 79 3.28 11.19 -9.91
CA THR A 79 3.95 12.19 -9.08
C THR A 79 4.80 11.40 -8.09
N PHE A 80 6.09 11.21 -8.39
CA PHE A 80 7.00 10.35 -7.61
C PHE A 80 6.97 10.56 -6.08
N PRO A 81 6.80 11.78 -5.55
CA PRO A 81 6.60 12.01 -4.12
C PRO A 81 5.43 11.22 -3.51
N LEU A 82 4.38 10.94 -4.29
CA LEU A 82 3.17 10.23 -3.84
C LEU A 82 3.38 8.72 -3.65
N LEU A 83 4.49 8.15 -4.15
CA LEU A 83 4.82 6.74 -3.94
C LEU A 83 5.49 6.49 -2.58
N PHE A 84 6.07 7.53 -1.96
CA PHE A 84 6.62 7.43 -0.62
C PHE A 84 5.51 7.37 0.43
N GLY A 85 5.70 6.54 1.46
CA GLY A 85 4.77 6.42 2.59
C GLY A 85 4.53 7.73 3.36
N ILE A 86 5.45 8.69 3.24
CA ILE A 86 5.32 10.03 3.83
C ILE A 86 4.11 10.77 3.25
N SER A 87 3.87 10.67 1.93
CA SER A 87 2.73 11.33 1.30
C SER A 87 1.41 10.77 1.83
N GLU A 88 1.29 9.45 2.01
CA GLU A 88 0.11 8.84 2.61
C GLU A 88 -0.06 9.22 4.08
N TYR A 89 1.03 9.35 4.83
CA TYR A 89 0.97 9.85 6.21
C TYR A 89 0.35 11.25 6.26
N PHE A 90 0.75 12.14 5.36
CA PHE A 90 0.15 13.47 5.26
C PHE A 90 -1.28 13.40 4.73
N GLN A 91 -1.57 12.62 3.70
CA GLN A 91 -2.93 12.44 3.19
C GLN A 91 -3.88 11.90 4.26
N ALA A 92 -3.44 10.97 5.11
CA ALA A 92 -4.25 10.46 6.22
C ALA A 92 -4.54 11.51 7.30
N ARG A 93 -3.87 12.68 7.26
CA ARG A 93 -4.08 13.80 8.18
C ARG A 93 -4.74 15.01 7.53
N ILE A 94 -4.77 15.07 6.20
CA ILE A 94 -5.40 16.16 5.46
C ILE A 94 -6.92 15.89 5.34
N PRO A 95 -7.77 16.94 5.40
CA PRO A 95 -9.20 16.82 5.13
C PRO A 95 -9.50 16.14 3.79
N GLY A 96 -10.40 15.15 3.80
CA GLY A 96 -10.80 14.38 2.62
C GLY A 96 -9.75 13.36 2.13
N GLY A 97 -8.56 13.33 2.74
CA GLY A 97 -7.50 12.41 2.34
C GLY A 97 -7.84 10.94 2.65
N ARG A 98 -7.10 10.01 2.02
CA ARG A 98 -7.34 8.57 2.17
C ARG A 98 -7.07 8.15 3.61
N CYS A 99 -8.01 7.43 4.22
CA CYS A 99 -7.95 7.05 5.65
C CYS A 99 -7.95 8.23 6.64
N SER A 100 -8.21 9.46 6.17
CA SER A 100 -8.39 10.60 7.05
C SER A 100 -9.71 10.46 7.82
N ASN A 101 -9.63 10.71 9.12
CA ASN A 101 -10.83 10.91 9.94
C ASN A 101 -11.49 12.26 9.62
N VAL A 102 -10.78 13.19 8.99
CA VAL A 102 -11.36 14.46 8.55
C VAL A 102 -11.96 14.27 7.18
N TYR A 103 -13.26 14.42 7.10
CA TYR A 103 -14.08 14.17 5.92
C TYR A 103 -14.02 15.33 4.93
N PHE A 104 -14.16 16.56 5.40
CA PHE A 104 -13.89 17.77 4.61
C PHE A 104 -13.59 18.97 5.50
N TYR A 105 -13.05 20.01 4.87
CA TYR A 105 -12.82 21.34 5.44
C TYR A 105 -13.07 22.35 4.32
N GLU A 106 -14.09 23.18 4.45
CA GLU A 106 -14.43 24.20 3.46
C GLU A 106 -13.77 25.55 3.78
N SER A 107 -13.75 26.44 2.79
CA SER A 107 -13.16 27.78 2.93
C SER A 107 -13.91 28.68 3.91
N ASP A 108 -15.19 28.40 4.19
CA ASP A 108 -15.97 29.11 5.20
C ASP A 108 -15.65 28.65 6.64
N GLY A 109 -14.73 27.68 6.79
CA GLY A 109 -14.32 27.08 8.05
C GLY A 109 -15.24 25.95 8.51
N SER A 110 -16.27 25.58 7.74
CA SER A 110 -17.05 24.39 8.03
C SER A 110 -16.19 23.14 7.85
N TYR A 111 -16.40 22.16 8.73
CA TYR A 111 -15.63 20.93 8.71
C TYR A 111 -16.45 19.77 9.24
N MET A 112 -16.10 18.57 8.79
CA MET A 112 -16.65 17.35 9.32
C MET A 112 -15.54 16.33 9.56
N TYR A 113 -15.57 15.63 10.69
CA TYR A 113 -14.61 14.57 10.99
C TYR A 113 -15.20 13.50 11.91
N PHE A 114 -14.58 12.32 11.91
CA PHE A 114 -14.86 11.25 12.86
C PHE A 114 -13.96 11.34 14.08
N ASP A 115 -14.54 11.63 15.24
CA ASP A 115 -13.85 11.58 16.51
C ASP A 115 -13.80 10.13 17.01
N LYS A 116 -12.65 9.47 16.81
CA LYS A 116 -12.43 8.07 17.19
C LYS A 116 -12.58 7.83 18.70
N GLN A 117 -12.30 8.83 19.55
CA GLN A 117 -12.42 8.68 21.00
C GLN A 117 -13.88 8.66 21.44
N SER A 118 -14.68 9.58 20.89
CA SER A 118 -16.10 9.65 21.20
C SER A 118 -16.96 8.74 20.34
N GLY A 119 -16.45 8.14 19.26
CA GLY A 119 -17.23 7.31 18.34
C GLY A 119 -18.33 8.08 17.61
N LEU A 120 -18.17 9.40 17.44
CA LEU A 120 -19.16 10.29 16.84
C LEU A 120 -18.57 10.99 15.62
N ILE A 121 -19.42 11.28 14.64
CA ILE A 121 -19.07 12.21 13.56
C ILE A 121 -19.41 13.61 14.05
N VAL A 122 -18.42 14.51 14.03
CA VAL A 122 -18.57 15.91 14.41
C VAL A 122 -18.69 16.73 13.13
N HIS A 123 -19.72 17.56 13.04
CA HIS A 123 -19.92 18.50 11.95
C HIS A 123 -20.07 19.90 12.54
N SER A 124 -19.17 20.80 12.15
CA SER A 124 -19.21 22.22 12.53
C SER A 124 -19.44 23.04 11.28
N TYR A 125 -20.44 23.91 11.29
CA TYR A 125 -20.77 24.74 10.15
C TYR A 125 -21.33 26.10 10.59
N HIS A 126 -21.35 27.03 9.65
CA HIS A 126 -21.89 28.36 9.86
C HIS A 126 -23.36 28.41 9.45
N ASP A 127 -24.25 28.55 10.43
CA ASP A 127 -25.67 28.75 10.21
C ASP A 127 -25.99 30.25 10.05
N VAL A 128 -26.93 30.57 9.17
CA VAL A 128 -27.37 31.96 8.94
C VAL A 128 -28.87 32.01 9.20
N GLN A 129 -29.22 32.51 10.37
CA GLN A 129 -30.61 32.64 10.79
C GLN A 129 -31.13 34.02 10.36
N VAL A 130 -32.28 34.02 9.70
CA VAL A 130 -32.98 35.26 9.36
C VAL A 130 -33.96 35.54 10.49
N MET A 131 -33.69 36.61 11.24
CA MET A 131 -34.55 37.06 12.33
C MET A 131 -35.85 37.67 11.80
N PRO A 132 -36.91 37.83 12.62
CA PRO A 132 -38.19 38.42 12.19
C PRO A 132 -38.05 39.82 11.58
N ASP A 133 -37.03 40.57 11.98
CA ASP A 133 -36.71 41.90 11.45
C ASP A 133 -35.84 41.87 10.17
N LYS A 134 -35.69 40.70 9.55
CA LYS A 134 -34.87 40.42 8.36
C LYS A 134 -33.36 40.55 8.60
N ARG A 135 -32.88 40.78 9.82
CA ARG A 135 -31.43 40.72 10.10
C ARG A 135 -30.94 39.28 9.97
N ARG A 136 -29.78 39.12 9.35
CA ARG A 136 -29.09 37.84 9.24
C ARG A 136 -28.09 37.71 10.37
N ILE A 137 -28.35 36.80 11.30
CA ILE A 137 -27.40 36.47 12.37
C ILE A 137 -26.66 35.21 11.96
N SER A 138 -25.34 35.34 11.90
CA SER A 138 -24.41 34.23 11.77
C SER A 138 -24.21 33.57 13.13
N LYS A 139 -24.29 32.24 13.18
CA LYS A 139 -23.89 31.46 14.36
C LYS A 139 -23.08 30.24 13.92
N TRP A 140 -22.01 29.95 14.65
CA TRP A 140 -21.32 28.66 14.55
C TRP A 140 -22.13 27.59 15.27
N VAL A 141 -22.51 26.55 14.53
CA VAL A 141 -23.26 25.40 15.05
C VAL A 141 -22.37 24.17 14.94
N GLN A 142 -22.27 23.43 16.04
CA GLN A 142 -21.57 22.17 16.07
C GLN A 142 -22.54 21.07 16.50
N ILE A 143 -22.68 20.06 15.65
CA ILE A 143 -23.52 18.89 15.89
C ILE A 143 -22.67 17.64 15.96
N TYR A 144 -23.16 16.69 16.76
CA TYR A 144 -22.60 15.36 16.96
C TYR A 144 -23.57 14.33 16.41
N ILE A 145 -23.05 13.39 15.64
CA ILE A 145 -23.84 12.41 14.91
C ILE A 145 -23.38 11.02 15.33
N GLY A 146 -24.34 10.22 15.79
CA GLY A 146 -24.15 8.81 16.07
C GLY A 146 -25.16 7.95 15.31
N PRO A 147 -25.07 6.62 15.41
CA PRO A 147 -25.98 5.69 14.73
C PRO A 147 -27.45 5.83 15.15
N GLU A 148 -27.74 6.49 16.28
CA GLU A 148 -29.10 6.67 16.82
C GLU A 148 -29.70 8.07 16.57
N GLY A 149 -28.90 9.05 16.12
CA GLY A 149 -29.41 10.41 15.93
C GLY A 149 -28.34 11.49 15.80
N ILE A 150 -28.81 12.74 15.84
CA ILE A 150 -28.00 13.97 15.78
C ILE A 150 -28.35 14.84 16.99
N ALA A 151 -27.36 15.44 17.66
CA ALA A 151 -27.59 16.43 18.72
C ALA A 151 -26.46 17.46 18.81
N GLU A 152 -26.71 18.61 19.44
CA GLU A 152 -25.67 19.62 19.72
C GLU A 152 -24.71 19.22 20.85
N THR A 153 -25.05 18.21 21.64
CA THR A 153 -24.32 17.73 22.82
C THR A 153 -23.80 16.30 22.62
N ARG A 154 -22.71 15.93 23.31
CA ARG A 154 -22.07 14.60 23.23
C ARG A 154 -22.79 13.53 24.05
N GLU A 155 -24.09 13.40 23.86
CA GLU A 155 -24.90 12.51 24.69
C GLU A 155 -24.61 11.03 24.40
N LYS A 156 -24.87 10.18 25.40
CA LYS A 156 -24.74 8.72 25.25
C LYS A 156 -25.84 8.14 24.37
N THR A 157 -27.00 8.81 24.32
CA THR A 157 -28.20 8.44 23.56
C THR A 157 -27.94 8.34 22.05
N LEU A 158 -26.97 9.09 21.51
CA LEU A 158 -26.61 9.05 20.09
C LEU A 158 -26.02 7.71 19.61
N GLY A 159 -25.62 6.82 20.53
CA GLY A 159 -24.87 5.61 20.19
C GLY A 159 -23.47 5.95 19.66
N ARG A 160 -22.71 4.94 19.20
CA ARG A 160 -21.30 5.09 18.84
C ARG A 160 -20.97 4.33 17.56
N PHE A 161 -20.45 5.02 16.56
CA PHE A 161 -19.75 4.39 15.45
C PHE A 161 -18.41 3.84 15.94
N ILE A 162 -17.95 2.76 15.33
CA ILE A 162 -16.71 2.07 15.71
C ILE A 162 -15.71 2.16 14.56
N GLU A 163 -16.15 1.83 13.33
CA GLU A 163 -15.31 1.87 12.12
C GLU A 163 -16.14 2.37 10.91
N PRO A 164 -16.55 3.65 10.90
CA PRO A 164 -17.38 4.21 9.83
C PRO A 164 -16.57 4.45 8.54
N ILE A 165 -17.20 4.11 7.41
CA ILE A 165 -16.80 4.45 6.04
C ILE A 165 -17.85 5.41 5.50
N VAL A 166 -17.43 6.55 4.95
CA VAL A 166 -18.34 7.61 4.54
C VAL A 166 -18.29 7.82 3.03
N ASP A 167 -19.46 8.08 2.42
CA ASP A 167 -19.55 8.52 1.03
C ASP A 167 -18.92 9.91 0.86
N ARG A 168 -17.87 9.98 0.03
CA ARG A 168 -17.13 11.21 -0.24
C ARG A 168 -17.69 12.06 -1.37
N ASN A 169 -18.60 11.52 -2.17
CA ASN A 169 -19.06 12.16 -3.40
C ASN A 169 -19.81 13.48 -3.13
N ARG A 170 -20.56 13.53 -2.03
CA ARG A 170 -21.38 14.70 -1.66
C ARG A 170 -20.67 15.78 -0.85
N MET A 171 -19.39 15.61 -0.52
CA MET A 171 -18.69 16.54 0.37
C MET A 171 -17.91 17.64 -0.34
N PHE A 172 -17.91 17.67 -1.68
CA PHE A 172 -17.20 18.68 -2.47
C PHE A 172 -18.13 19.63 -3.26
N GLY A 173 -19.45 19.55 -3.06
CA GLY A 173 -20.42 20.40 -3.72
C GLY A 173 -21.04 21.43 -2.77
N ARG A 174 -20.93 22.73 -3.09
CA ARG A 174 -21.55 23.87 -2.37
C ARG A 174 -23.09 23.86 -2.35
N VAL A 175 -23.73 22.75 -2.70
CA VAL A 175 -25.20 22.68 -2.80
C VAL A 175 -25.73 22.36 -1.41
N ARG A 176 -26.07 23.42 -0.67
CA ARG A 176 -26.72 23.37 0.66
C ARG A 176 -28.02 22.54 0.68
N GLU A 177 -28.56 22.16 -0.46
CA GLU A 177 -29.94 21.68 -0.60
C GLU A 177 -30.11 20.17 -0.39
N SER A 178 -29.08 19.34 -0.58
CA SER A 178 -29.14 17.90 -0.29
C SER A 178 -28.05 17.46 0.69
N ARG A 179 -28.16 17.94 1.93
CA ARG A 179 -27.35 17.47 3.05
C ARG A 179 -27.82 16.07 3.48
N GLU A 180 -27.52 15.06 2.68
CA GLU A 180 -27.61 13.67 3.10
C GLU A 180 -26.24 13.01 3.00
N LEU A 181 -25.88 12.21 4.00
CA LEU A 181 -24.64 11.46 4.07
C LEU A 181 -24.94 9.99 4.31
N ILE A 182 -24.35 9.11 3.50
CA ILE A 182 -24.42 7.67 3.73
C ILE A 182 -23.12 7.21 4.38
N VAL A 183 -23.27 6.44 5.46
CA VAL A 183 -22.18 5.88 6.25
C VAL A 183 -22.36 4.37 6.33
N TYR A 184 -21.29 3.60 6.19
CA TYR A 184 -21.26 2.18 6.50
C TYR A 184 -20.34 1.94 7.69
N ASP A 185 -20.85 1.39 8.78
CA ASP A 185 -19.99 0.99 9.90
C ASP A 185 -19.58 -0.48 9.77
N LYS A 186 -18.27 -0.75 9.72
CA LYS A 186 -17.74 -2.11 9.51
C LYS A 186 -18.08 -3.07 10.64
N LYS A 187 -18.17 -2.58 11.88
CA LYS A 187 -18.39 -3.41 13.08
C LYS A 187 -19.87 -3.61 13.35
N LEU A 188 -20.68 -2.56 13.15
CA LEU A 188 -22.15 -2.66 13.19
C LEU A 188 -22.71 -3.32 11.93
N ARG A 189 -21.88 -3.51 10.90
CA ARG A 189 -22.21 -4.17 9.62
C ARG A 189 -23.47 -3.63 8.98
N ARG A 190 -23.62 -2.31 8.99
CA ARG A 190 -24.88 -1.64 8.64
C ARG A 190 -24.61 -0.30 7.96
N PHE A 191 -25.49 0.04 7.02
CA PHE A 191 -25.53 1.36 6.39
C PHE A 191 -26.45 2.29 7.18
N PHE A 192 -26.09 3.57 7.23
CA PHE A 192 -26.82 4.63 7.89
C PHE A 192 -26.96 5.79 6.90
N LYS A 193 -28.15 6.38 6.83
CA LYS A 193 -28.42 7.61 6.09
C LYS A 193 -28.66 8.73 7.09
N ILE A 194 -27.79 9.72 7.07
CA ILE A 194 -27.87 10.91 7.90
C ILE A 194 -28.51 12.00 7.04
N ASP A 195 -29.68 12.48 7.45
CA ASP A 195 -30.37 13.62 6.84
C ASP A 195 -30.18 14.82 7.76
N PHE A 196 -29.32 15.77 7.36
CA PHE A 196 -29.01 16.94 8.18
C PHE A 196 -30.13 17.98 8.18
N ASN A 197 -31.06 17.92 7.22
CA ASN A 197 -32.18 18.86 7.17
C ASN A 197 -33.28 18.43 8.15
N LYS A 198 -33.50 17.12 8.28
CA LYS A 198 -34.44 16.54 9.25
C LYS A 198 -33.82 16.24 10.60
N GLU A 199 -32.50 16.34 10.70
CA GLU A 199 -31.71 15.94 11.86
C GLU A 199 -31.92 14.48 12.27
N THR A 200 -32.18 13.60 11.30
CA THR A 200 -32.49 12.18 11.53
C THR A 200 -31.41 11.26 10.99
N VAL A 201 -31.26 10.10 11.64
CA VAL A 201 -30.41 9.00 11.16
C VAL A 201 -31.27 7.78 10.88
N THR A 202 -31.38 7.39 9.62
CA THR A 202 -32.10 6.20 9.18
C THR A 202 -31.15 5.02 9.11
N LYS A 203 -31.53 3.90 9.72
CA LYS A 203 -30.74 2.67 9.73
C LYS A 203 -31.17 1.74 8.59
N GLY A 204 -30.19 1.26 7.82
CA GLY A 204 -30.39 0.17 6.88
C GLY A 204 -30.48 -1.19 7.58
N PRO A 205 -30.77 -2.27 6.83
CA PRO A 205 -30.70 -3.62 7.37
C PRO A 205 -29.27 -4.00 7.71
N GLU A 206 -29.14 -4.89 8.69
CA GLU A 206 -27.85 -5.47 9.06
C GLU A 206 -27.41 -6.51 8.03
N LEU A 207 -26.15 -6.47 7.65
CA LEU A 207 -25.58 -7.46 6.75
C LEU A 207 -25.28 -8.74 7.53
N ALA A 208 -25.99 -9.83 7.20
CA ALA A 208 -25.94 -11.11 7.90
C ALA A 208 -24.53 -11.56 8.32
N GLU A 209 -24.37 -11.86 9.61
CA GLU A 209 -23.14 -12.39 10.18
C GLU A 209 -22.71 -13.69 9.47
N GLY A 210 -21.42 -13.86 9.21
CA GLY A 210 -20.88 -15.04 8.52
C GLY A 210 -20.90 -15.00 6.98
N ASN A 211 -21.66 -14.11 6.33
CA ASN A 211 -21.56 -13.93 4.89
C ASN A 211 -20.28 -13.14 4.54
N ARG A 212 -19.13 -13.83 4.49
CA ARG A 212 -17.81 -13.29 4.10
C ARG A 212 -17.79 -12.62 2.71
N ARG A 213 -18.91 -12.64 1.99
CA ARG A 213 -19.08 -11.99 0.68
C ARG A 213 -19.24 -10.47 0.77
N TYR A 214 -19.54 -9.90 1.94
CA TYR A 214 -19.71 -8.45 2.11
C TYR A 214 -18.78 -7.90 3.17
N GLU A 215 -17.62 -7.44 2.71
CA GLU A 215 -16.68 -6.59 3.44
C GLU A 215 -16.48 -5.28 2.65
N PRO A 216 -17.47 -4.35 2.68
CA PRO A 216 -17.30 -3.03 2.07
C PRO A 216 -16.05 -2.33 2.59
N ILE A 217 -15.24 -1.82 1.68
CA ILE A 217 -14.03 -1.05 2.00
C ILE A 217 -14.11 0.41 1.58
N GLN A 218 -14.97 0.74 0.60
CA GLN A 218 -15.26 2.09 0.12
C GLN A 218 -16.70 2.16 -0.39
N ILE A 219 -17.32 3.34 -0.27
CA ILE A 219 -18.69 3.61 -0.74
C ILE A 219 -18.75 4.96 -1.47
N GLY A 220 -19.66 5.07 -2.43
CA GLY A 220 -19.86 6.25 -3.25
C GLY A 220 -18.75 6.48 -4.27
N GLN A 221 -17.90 7.47 -4.05
CA GLN A 221 -16.75 7.73 -4.92
C GLN A 221 -15.66 6.67 -4.68
N LEU A 222 -15.56 5.70 -5.59
CA LEU A 222 -14.59 4.61 -5.49
C LEU A 222 -13.30 4.99 -6.22
N GLY A 223 -12.20 5.06 -5.47
CA GLY A 223 -10.93 5.43 -6.06
C GLY A 223 -9.74 5.35 -5.10
N LYS A 224 -8.58 5.12 -5.72
CA LYS A 224 -7.24 5.20 -5.16
C LYS A 224 -6.37 5.96 -6.17
N THR A 225 -6.25 7.27 -5.97
CA THR A 225 -5.82 8.25 -6.97
C THR A 225 -4.31 8.22 -7.22
N ILE A 226 -3.91 7.59 -8.34
CA ILE A 226 -2.57 7.67 -8.95
C ILE A 226 -2.68 7.94 -10.46
N PHE A 227 -3.89 7.91 -11.00
CA PHE A 227 -4.21 8.23 -12.38
C PHE A 227 -5.50 9.04 -12.42
N SER A 228 -5.79 9.62 -13.57
CA SER A 228 -7.05 10.34 -13.82
C SER A 228 -7.82 9.64 -14.92
N MET A 229 -9.06 9.26 -14.63
CA MET A 229 -10.06 8.96 -15.64
C MET A 229 -10.69 10.26 -16.13
N ASN A 230 -11.04 10.31 -17.42
CA ASN A 230 -11.81 11.37 -18.04
C ASN A 230 -12.89 10.73 -18.92
N TRP A 231 -14.04 11.37 -19.00
CA TRP A 231 -15.11 10.96 -19.90
C TRP A 231 -15.68 12.18 -20.61
N SER A 232 -15.95 12.04 -21.90
CA SER A 232 -16.61 13.02 -22.73
C SER A 232 -17.88 12.44 -23.37
N PRO A 233 -19.01 13.18 -23.35
CA PRO A 233 -20.21 12.79 -24.09
C PRO A 233 -20.00 12.92 -25.60
N PRO A 234 -20.89 12.36 -26.43
CA PRO A 234 -20.88 12.60 -27.87
C PRO A 234 -21.02 14.09 -28.19
N GLN A 235 -20.34 14.54 -29.24
CA GLN A 235 -20.27 15.94 -29.63
C GLN A 235 -20.63 16.14 -31.10
N ILE A 236 -21.37 17.22 -31.37
CA ILE A 236 -21.76 17.70 -32.71
C ILE A 236 -20.94 18.92 -33.06
N LYS A 237 -20.75 19.19 -34.36
CA LYS A 237 -20.12 20.44 -34.82
C LYS A 237 -21.04 21.62 -34.49
N LYS A 238 -20.47 22.70 -33.96
CA LYS A 238 -21.20 23.96 -33.77
C LYS A 238 -21.49 24.59 -35.13
N PHE A 239 -22.71 25.11 -35.30
CA PHE A 239 -23.06 25.95 -36.44
C PHE A 239 -22.38 27.33 -36.31
N GLU A 240 -22.23 28.08 -37.41
CA GLU A 240 -21.52 29.36 -37.40
C GLU A 240 -22.14 30.39 -36.44
N ASP A 241 -23.46 30.34 -36.26
CA ASP A 241 -24.19 31.24 -35.36
C ASP A 241 -23.84 30.98 -33.87
N ASP A 242 -23.57 29.74 -33.49
CA ASP A 242 -23.19 29.36 -32.11
C ASP A 242 -21.76 29.82 -31.73
N LYS A 243 -20.92 30.19 -32.72
CA LYS A 243 -19.53 30.58 -32.47
C LYS A 243 -19.41 31.97 -31.84
N LYS A 244 -20.41 32.84 -32.02
CA LYS A 244 -20.36 34.23 -31.55
C LYS A 244 -20.55 34.40 -30.05
N GLU A 245 -21.19 33.44 -29.38
CA GLU A 245 -21.51 33.53 -27.94
C GLU A 245 -20.44 32.97 -27.01
N ALA A 246 -19.56 32.07 -27.50
CA ALA A 246 -18.61 31.37 -26.65
C ALA A 246 -17.17 31.88 -26.89
N GLY A 247 -16.79 32.97 -26.20
CA GLY A 247 -15.51 33.67 -26.35
C GLY A 247 -14.22 32.85 -26.21
N TYR A 248 -14.29 31.58 -25.81
CA TYR A 248 -13.22 30.58 -25.87
C TYR A 248 -13.85 29.20 -25.81
N SER A 249 -14.12 28.51 -26.92
CA SER A 249 -14.67 27.16 -26.80
C SER A 249 -14.73 26.40 -28.13
N SER A 250 -13.93 25.34 -28.24
CA SER A 250 -14.20 24.11 -29.02
C SER A 250 -15.20 24.22 -30.20
N ASN A 251 -14.78 23.85 -31.42
CA ASN A 251 -15.67 23.70 -32.59
C ASN A 251 -16.81 22.68 -32.39
N PHE A 252 -16.84 21.99 -31.26
CA PHE A 252 -17.80 20.96 -30.91
C PHE A 252 -18.59 21.33 -29.65
N LYS A 253 -19.86 20.95 -29.63
CA LYS A 253 -20.77 21.04 -28.47
C LYS A 253 -21.28 19.64 -28.17
N SER A 254 -21.39 19.29 -26.89
CA SER A 254 -21.97 18.02 -26.47
C SER A 254 -23.47 17.97 -26.76
N ILE A 255 -23.97 16.84 -27.29
CA ILE A 255 -25.42 16.65 -27.58
C ILE A 255 -26.24 16.80 -26.30
N ILE A 256 -25.76 16.15 -25.25
CA ILE A 256 -26.31 16.24 -23.90
C ILE A 256 -25.29 16.95 -23.03
N ALA A 257 -25.75 17.89 -22.21
CA ALA A 257 -24.88 18.58 -21.26
C ALA A 257 -24.31 17.59 -20.25
N ASN A 258 -22.99 17.62 -20.07
CA ASN A 258 -22.30 16.84 -19.05
C ASN A 258 -22.27 17.65 -17.75
N ALA A 259 -22.87 17.10 -16.71
CA ALA A 259 -22.91 17.73 -15.39
C ALA A 259 -21.65 17.48 -14.54
N TYR A 260 -20.65 16.73 -15.04
CA TYR A 260 -19.44 16.32 -14.31
C TYR A 260 -19.71 15.55 -13.00
N GLY A 261 -20.96 15.19 -12.71
CA GLY A 261 -21.34 14.44 -11.51
C GLY A 261 -20.94 12.97 -11.61
N ARG A 262 -20.26 12.45 -10.59
CA ARG A 262 -19.91 11.02 -10.46
C ARG A 262 -21.00 10.24 -9.72
N GLU A 263 -22.26 10.62 -9.94
CA GLU A 263 -23.40 10.04 -9.23
C GLU A 263 -23.97 8.83 -9.98
N ALA A 264 -24.31 7.76 -9.26
CA ALA A 264 -24.94 6.56 -9.82
C ALA A 264 -26.47 6.67 -9.84
N GLY A 265 -27.00 7.89 -9.97
CA GLY A 265 -28.43 8.19 -9.92
C GLY A 265 -29.06 7.85 -8.55
N PRO A 266 -30.08 6.97 -8.49
CA PRO A 266 -30.71 6.58 -7.23
C PRO A 266 -29.82 5.65 -6.38
N TYR A 267 -28.71 5.18 -6.94
CA TYR A 267 -27.83 4.21 -6.29
C TYR A 267 -26.55 4.84 -5.75
N LEU A 268 -25.89 4.09 -4.87
CA LEU A 268 -24.56 4.32 -4.35
C LEU A 268 -23.68 3.13 -4.71
N LEU A 269 -22.50 3.36 -5.30
CA LEU A 269 -21.55 2.28 -5.55
C LEU A 269 -20.91 1.82 -4.25
N VAL A 270 -20.76 0.52 -4.05
CA VAL A 270 -20.11 -0.07 -2.88
C VAL A 270 -19.02 -1.02 -3.33
N LEU A 271 -17.76 -0.69 -3.02
CA LEU A 271 -16.62 -1.54 -3.32
C LEU A 271 -16.36 -2.53 -2.20
N ASP A 272 -16.45 -3.81 -2.53
CA ASP A 272 -16.10 -4.91 -1.65
C ASP A 272 -14.59 -5.21 -1.69
N LYS A 273 -14.06 -5.79 -0.60
CA LYS A 273 -12.67 -6.25 -0.51
C LYS A 273 -12.29 -7.28 -1.59
N SER A 274 -13.25 -8.04 -2.12
CA SER A 274 -13.05 -8.96 -3.24
C SER A 274 -12.78 -8.25 -4.57
N GLY A 275 -13.07 -6.95 -4.67
CA GLY A 275 -13.01 -6.17 -5.92
C GLY A 275 -14.32 -6.13 -6.69
N VAL A 276 -15.37 -6.78 -6.19
CA VAL A 276 -16.74 -6.65 -6.70
C VAL A 276 -17.31 -5.30 -6.29
N ILE A 277 -18.04 -4.66 -7.21
CA ILE A 277 -18.71 -3.38 -6.97
C ILE A 277 -20.21 -3.65 -7.00
N ASN A 278 -20.92 -3.31 -5.93
CA ASN A 278 -22.37 -3.51 -5.82
C ASN A 278 -23.12 -2.18 -5.89
N LEU A 279 -24.40 -2.22 -6.24
CA LEU A 279 -25.32 -1.08 -6.14
C LEU A 279 -26.09 -1.14 -4.82
N LEU A 280 -26.00 -0.08 -4.03
CA LEU A 280 -26.82 0.16 -2.85
C LEU A 280 -27.89 1.19 -3.19
N ASP A 281 -29.15 0.86 -2.95
CA ASP A 281 -30.26 1.81 -3.10
C ASP A 281 -30.18 2.88 -1.99
N ARG A 282 -30.15 4.17 -2.37
CA ARG A 282 -29.92 5.28 -1.43
C ARG A 282 -31.07 5.50 -0.46
N GLU A 283 -32.29 5.10 -0.82
CA GLU A 283 -33.48 5.32 0.01
C GLU A 283 -33.68 4.19 1.01
N SER A 284 -33.68 2.95 0.53
CA SER A 284 -33.90 1.76 1.36
C SER A 284 -32.64 1.25 2.06
N LEU A 285 -31.46 1.72 1.65
CA LEU A 285 -30.15 1.25 2.14
C LEU A 285 -29.95 -0.27 1.97
N LYS A 286 -30.62 -0.86 0.97
CA LYS A 286 -30.51 -2.27 0.59
C LYS A 286 -29.66 -2.41 -0.67
N PHE A 287 -28.91 -3.49 -0.77
CA PHE A 287 -28.29 -3.85 -2.04
C PHE A 287 -29.37 -4.21 -3.06
N VAL A 288 -29.23 -3.70 -4.28
CA VAL A 288 -30.13 -4.04 -5.38
C VAL A 288 -29.95 -5.51 -5.73
N LEU A 289 -31.05 -6.24 -5.88
CA LEU A 289 -31.06 -7.62 -6.36
C LEU A 289 -31.45 -7.61 -7.83
N THR A 290 -30.61 -8.15 -8.71
CA THR A 290 -31.02 -8.34 -10.10
C THR A 290 -31.93 -9.56 -10.13
N THR A 291 -33.24 -9.33 -10.20
CA THR A 291 -34.29 -10.37 -10.22
C THR A 291 -34.33 -11.17 -11.53
N GLY A 292 -33.21 -11.23 -12.26
CA GLY A 292 -33.16 -11.63 -13.66
C GLY A 292 -33.28 -13.13 -13.92
N HIS A 293 -32.77 -14.01 -13.05
CA HIS A 293 -32.83 -15.45 -13.26
C HIS A 293 -33.15 -16.17 -11.94
N SER A 294 -34.18 -17.01 -11.98
CA SER A 294 -34.53 -17.99 -10.95
C SER A 294 -33.41 -19.03 -10.79
N VAL A 295 -32.31 -18.62 -10.17
CA VAL A 295 -31.27 -19.53 -9.70
C VAL A 295 -31.69 -19.99 -8.30
N PRO A 296 -31.66 -21.30 -7.99
CA PRO A 296 -32.03 -21.84 -6.69
C PRO A 296 -31.37 -21.09 -5.54
N THR A 297 -32.15 -20.89 -4.48
CA THR A 297 -31.97 -20.00 -3.32
C THR A 297 -30.64 -20.13 -2.55
N ASP A 298 -29.83 -21.15 -2.83
CA ASP A 298 -28.51 -21.33 -2.20
C ASP A 298 -27.38 -20.54 -2.87
N ARG A 299 -27.64 -19.91 -4.04
CA ARG A 299 -26.69 -19.01 -4.71
C ARG A 299 -27.38 -17.76 -5.24
N LEU A 300 -27.99 -16.98 -4.34
CA LEU A 300 -28.44 -15.63 -4.67
C LEU A 300 -27.22 -14.78 -5.09
N HIS A 301 -27.00 -14.65 -6.39
CA HIS A 301 -26.00 -13.76 -6.97
C HIS A 301 -26.58 -12.34 -6.90
N LEU A 302 -26.06 -11.51 -6.00
CA LEU A 302 -26.45 -10.11 -5.96
C LEU A 302 -26.12 -9.39 -7.27
N ALA A 303 -26.87 -8.31 -7.52
CA ALA A 303 -26.55 -7.38 -8.59
C ALA A 303 -25.19 -6.76 -8.32
N SER A 304 -24.17 -7.30 -8.96
CA SER A 304 -22.92 -6.60 -9.09
C SER A 304 -23.11 -5.50 -10.13
N ALA A 305 -22.73 -4.27 -9.83
CA ALA A 305 -22.55 -3.19 -10.81
C ALA A 305 -21.38 -3.51 -11.75
N GLY A 306 -20.48 -4.41 -11.34
CA GLY A 306 -19.31 -4.87 -12.07
C GLY A 306 -18.15 -5.13 -11.10
N ARG A 307 -16.92 -4.94 -11.57
CA ARG A 307 -15.73 -5.30 -10.80
C ARG A 307 -14.53 -4.47 -11.17
N LEU A 308 -13.56 -4.39 -10.26
CA LEU A 308 -12.27 -3.80 -10.57
C LEU A 308 -11.53 -4.67 -11.60
N PRO A 309 -11.09 -4.08 -12.73
CA PRO A 309 -10.37 -4.83 -13.74
C PRO A 309 -8.95 -5.16 -13.29
N GLY A 310 -8.52 -6.39 -13.58
CA GLY A 310 -7.15 -6.85 -13.36
C GLY A 310 -6.23 -6.49 -14.52
N PRO A 311 -5.27 -5.56 -14.32
CA PRO A 311 -4.31 -5.22 -15.35
C PRO A 311 -3.30 -6.33 -15.57
N TRP A 312 -2.77 -6.37 -16.78
CA TRP A 312 -1.79 -7.39 -17.17
C TRP A 312 -0.48 -7.15 -16.46
N THR A 313 -0.11 -8.08 -15.61
CA THR A 313 1.17 -8.05 -14.91
C THR A 313 2.31 -8.53 -15.80
N TYR A 314 3.55 -8.28 -15.37
CA TYR A 314 4.74 -8.67 -16.12
C TYR A 314 4.81 -10.17 -16.44
N PHE A 315 4.39 -11.04 -15.51
CA PHE A 315 4.40 -12.50 -15.72
C PHE A 315 3.11 -13.03 -16.38
N GLY A 316 2.22 -12.15 -16.83
CA GLY A 316 1.12 -12.50 -17.73
C GLY A 316 -0.17 -12.95 -17.04
N SER A 317 -0.32 -12.81 -15.73
CA SER A 317 -1.63 -12.97 -15.11
C SER A 317 -2.58 -11.88 -15.62
N SER A 318 -3.60 -12.27 -16.38
CA SER A 318 -4.64 -11.37 -16.88
C SER A 318 -6.01 -11.99 -16.65
N GLY A 319 -7.02 -11.14 -16.43
CA GLY A 319 -8.43 -11.55 -16.41
C GLY A 319 -9.00 -12.01 -15.07
N VAL A 320 -8.22 -12.05 -13.99
CA VAL A 320 -8.75 -12.29 -12.64
C VAL A 320 -9.32 -10.99 -12.08
N ILE A 321 -10.42 -11.10 -11.34
CA ILE A 321 -11.00 -9.99 -10.55
C ILE A 321 -9.90 -9.41 -9.66
N ALA A 322 -9.57 -8.14 -9.84
CA ALA A 322 -8.55 -7.52 -9.02
C ALA A 322 -9.12 -7.12 -7.67
N ARG A 323 -8.45 -7.53 -6.60
CA ARG A 323 -8.77 -6.99 -5.29
C ARG A 323 -8.22 -5.57 -5.17
N PRO A 324 -8.88 -4.69 -4.43
CA PRO A 324 -8.39 -3.32 -4.20
C PRO A 324 -6.97 -3.28 -3.62
N GLN A 325 -6.61 -4.27 -2.78
CA GLN A 325 -5.27 -4.42 -2.21
C GLN A 325 -4.21 -4.81 -3.24
N ASP A 326 -4.60 -5.44 -4.36
CA ASP A 326 -3.68 -5.93 -5.40
C ASP A 326 -3.37 -4.85 -6.45
N LEU A 327 -4.11 -3.72 -6.44
CA LEU A 327 -3.97 -2.60 -7.36
C LEU A 327 -3.23 -1.42 -6.73
N LEU A 328 -2.28 -0.85 -7.48
CA LEU A 328 -1.58 0.35 -7.06
C LEU A 328 -2.55 1.53 -7.04
N GLY A 329 -3.43 1.63 -8.03
CA GLY A 329 -4.52 2.59 -8.08
C GLY A 329 -5.74 2.00 -8.78
N TYR A 330 -6.91 2.59 -8.54
CA TYR A 330 -8.13 2.31 -9.29
C TYR A 330 -9.04 3.53 -9.26
N GLU A 331 -9.97 3.61 -10.20
CA GLU A 331 -10.97 4.66 -10.25
C GLU A 331 -12.23 4.11 -10.92
N VAL A 332 -13.40 4.40 -10.34
CA VAL A 332 -14.70 3.96 -10.88
C VAL A 332 -15.60 5.16 -11.06
N TRP A 333 -16.14 5.32 -12.26
CA TRP A 333 -17.05 6.40 -12.63
C TRP A 333 -18.39 5.80 -13.06
N PRO A 334 -19.45 5.94 -12.24
CA PRO A 334 -20.78 5.60 -12.71
C PRO A 334 -21.22 6.61 -13.77
N LEU A 335 -22.08 6.15 -14.69
CA LEU A 335 -22.80 7.01 -15.61
C LEU A 335 -24.29 6.89 -15.35
N ALA A 336 -24.95 8.02 -15.15
CA ALA A 336 -26.40 8.10 -15.03
C ALA A 336 -26.94 9.15 -15.98
N LEU A 337 -28.14 8.91 -16.51
CA LEU A 337 -28.92 9.86 -17.27
C LEU A 337 -29.93 10.51 -16.33
N THR A 338 -29.91 11.84 -16.25
CA THR A 338 -30.84 12.62 -15.43
C THR A 338 -31.77 13.40 -16.34
N THR A 339 -33.07 13.21 -16.19
CA THR A 339 -34.10 13.92 -16.95
C THR A 339 -34.87 14.85 -16.01
N HIS A 340 -34.79 16.14 -16.29
CA HIS A 340 -35.53 17.19 -15.61
C HIS A 340 -36.80 17.48 -16.41
N PHE A 341 -37.94 17.30 -15.77
CA PHE A 341 -39.24 17.71 -16.29
C PHE A 341 -39.60 19.05 -15.64
N PHE A 342 -40.05 20.01 -16.45
CA PHE A 342 -40.54 21.30 -15.97
C PHE A 342 -42.07 21.37 -16.16
N GLU A 343 -42.70 22.42 -15.63
CA GLU A 343 -44.17 22.58 -15.68
C GLU A 343 -44.74 22.58 -17.11
N ASN A 344 -43.98 23.08 -18.08
CA ASN A 344 -44.31 22.87 -19.49
C ASN A 344 -43.81 21.47 -19.92
N PRO A 345 -44.69 20.51 -20.25
CA PRO A 345 -44.32 19.13 -20.57
C PRO A 345 -43.40 18.99 -21.79
N GLU A 346 -43.38 19.97 -22.70
CA GLU A 346 -42.46 19.98 -23.84
C GLU A 346 -41.02 20.39 -23.45
N SER A 347 -40.88 21.08 -22.32
CA SER A 347 -39.57 21.41 -21.75
C SER A 347 -39.09 20.26 -20.88
N LYS A 348 -38.41 19.28 -21.50
CA LYS A 348 -37.56 18.33 -20.79
C LYS A 348 -36.10 18.63 -21.07
N LYS A 349 -35.25 18.56 -20.03
CA LYS A 349 -33.80 18.68 -20.19
C LYS A 349 -33.15 17.39 -19.73
N VAL A 350 -32.26 16.86 -20.57
CA VAL A 350 -31.52 15.64 -20.28
C VAL A 350 -30.07 16.03 -20.01
N PHE A 351 -29.49 15.40 -19.00
CA PHE A 351 -28.10 15.60 -18.57
C PHE A 351 -27.43 14.25 -18.35
N PHE A 352 -26.13 14.17 -18.60
CA PHE A 352 -25.31 13.10 -18.07
C PHE A 352 -24.79 13.50 -16.68
N GLY A 353 -25.11 12.70 -15.66
CA GLY A 353 -24.86 13.02 -14.25
C GLY A 353 -25.91 13.94 -13.63
N GLU A 354 -25.66 14.45 -12.43
CA GLU A 354 -26.55 15.41 -11.75
C GLU A 354 -26.07 16.85 -11.98
N PRO A 355 -26.83 17.70 -12.70
CA PRO A 355 -26.46 19.10 -12.90
C PRO A 355 -26.45 19.85 -11.57
N PHE A 356 -25.52 20.81 -11.43
CA PHE A 356 -25.53 21.74 -10.31
C PHE A 356 -26.84 22.55 -10.31
N ILE A 357 -27.75 22.20 -9.39
CA ILE A 357 -29.13 22.74 -9.31
C ILE A 357 -29.16 24.26 -9.14
N GLY A 358 -28.12 24.85 -8.53
CA GLY A 358 -28.03 26.29 -8.27
C GLY A 358 -28.12 27.22 -9.48
N HIS A 359 -28.06 26.70 -10.71
CA HIS A 359 -28.15 27.50 -11.95
C HIS A 359 -29.43 27.26 -12.76
N THR A 360 -30.25 26.25 -12.43
CA THR A 360 -31.47 25.96 -13.20
C THR A 360 -32.68 26.60 -12.52
N LYS A 361 -33.02 27.83 -12.92
CA LYS A 361 -34.37 28.38 -12.73
C LYS A 361 -35.15 28.22 -14.04
N PRO A 362 -36.41 27.76 -14.02
CA PRO A 362 -37.19 27.27 -12.87
C PRO A 362 -36.71 25.92 -12.31
N SER A 363 -37.15 25.56 -11.10
CA SER A 363 -36.87 24.24 -10.51
C SER A 363 -37.65 23.16 -11.26
N PRO A 364 -37.07 21.97 -11.52
CA PRO A 364 -37.81 20.88 -12.15
C PRO A 364 -38.96 20.40 -11.25
N SER A 365 -40.11 20.06 -11.86
CA SER A 365 -41.26 19.46 -11.17
C SER A 365 -41.02 17.98 -10.85
N LYS A 366 -40.26 17.29 -11.70
CA LYS A 366 -39.86 15.89 -11.53
C LYS A 366 -38.44 15.70 -12.03
N ILE A 367 -37.66 14.90 -11.30
CA ILE A 367 -36.32 14.49 -11.70
C ILE A 367 -36.33 12.96 -11.79
N GLU A 368 -36.06 12.43 -12.99
CA GLU A 368 -35.84 11.00 -13.19
C GLU A 368 -34.35 10.73 -13.36
N ARG A 369 -33.85 9.68 -12.69
CA ARG A 369 -32.46 9.28 -12.73
C ARG A 369 -32.37 7.82 -13.17
N LYS A 370 -31.71 7.56 -14.29
CA LYS A 370 -31.47 6.21 -14.82
C LYS A 370 -29.98 5.89 -14.77
N TYR A 371 -29.61 4.88 -14.01
CA TYR A 371 -28.24 4.34 -14.03
C TYR A 371 -28.00 3.62 -15.37
N LEU A 372 -26.93 3.99 -16.08
CA LEU A 372 -26.58 3.41 -17.38
C LEU A 372 -25.47 2.35 -17.29
N GLY A 373 -24.71 2.34 -16.18
CA GLY A 373 -23.54 1.50 -16.01
C GLY A 373 -22.38 2.26 -15.38
N MET A 374 -21.18 1.72 -15.50
CA MET A 374 -19.98 2.36 -14.99
C MET A 374 -18.73 2.04 -15.81
N PHE A 375 -17.78 2.96 -15.72
CA PHE A 375 -16.39 2.77 -16.13
C PHE A 375 -15.57 2.39 -14.90
N ALA A 376 -14.71 1.38 -15.01
CA ALA A 376 -13.76 1.03 -13.96
C ALA A 376 -12.38 0.90 -14.56
N ALA A 377 -11.39 1.53 -13.93
CA ALA A 377 -9.99 1.38 -14.29
C ALA A 377 -9.15 0.85 -13.13
N GLY A 378 -8.12 0.08 -13.46
CA GLY A 378 -7.18 -0.51 -12.51
C GLY A 378 -5.74 -0.36 -13.01
N LEU A 379 -4.87 0.11 -12.11
CA LEU A 379 -3.43 0.25 -12.34
C LEU A 379 -2.69 -0.88 -11.63
N SER A 380 -1.77 -1.54 -12.33
CA SER A 380 -1.02 -2.68 -11.82
C SER A 380 -0.22 -2.31 -10.60
N ARG A 381 0.09 -3.31 -9.76
CA ARG A 381 0.82 -3.13 -8.50
C ARG A 381 2.15 -2.38 -8.64
N ASP A 382 2.82 -2.58 -9.76
CA ASP A 382 4.09 -1.97 -10.15
C ASP A 382 3.92 -0.68 -10.98
N GLY A 383 2.68 -0.26 -11.27
CA GLY A 383 2.38 0.96 -12.02
C GLY A 383 2.62 0.87 -13.53
N THR A 384 2.93 -0.31 -14.07
CA THR A 384 3.38 -0.48 -15.45
C THR A 384 2.26 -0.83 -16.44
N ALA A 385 1.08 -1.21 -15.96
CA ALA A 385 -0.06 -1.58 -16.81
C ALA A 385 -1.38 -1.00 -16.29
N LEU A 386 -2.20 -0.54 -17.23
CA LEU A 386 -3.49 0.07 -16.99
C LEU A 386 -4.56 -0.75 -17.72
N THR A 387 -5.72 -0.90 -17.11
CA THR A 387 -6.88 -1.54 -17.74
C THR A 387 -8.12 -0.73 -17.45
N LEU A 388 -8.92 -0.53 -18.48
CA LEU A 388 -10.20 0.17 -18.46
C LEU A 388 -11.29 -0.80 -18.89
N SER A 389 -12.33 -0.94 -18.10
CA SER A 389 -13.47 -1.79 -18.39
C SER A 389 -14.76 -0.99 -18.30
N VAL A 390 -15.72 -1.36 -19.14
CA VAL A 390 -17.05 -0.77 -19.20
C VAL A 390 -18.06 -1.83 -18.82
N PHE A 391 -18.90 -1.52 -17.85
CA PHE A 391 -19.97 -2.39 -17.35
C PHE A 391 -21.31 -1.73 -17.60
N ASP A 392 -22.26 -2.47 -18.17
CA ASP A 392 -23.62 -1.98 -18.41
C ASP A 392 -24.43 -1.84 -17.11
N GLU A 393 -25.68 -1.40 -17.22
CA GLU A 393 -26.61 -1.24 -16.08
C GLU A 393 -26.84 -2.54 -15.28
N LYS A 394 -26.59 -3.71 -15.88
CA LYS A 394 -26.72 -5.04 -15.27
C LYS A 394 -25.39 -5.56 -14.70
N GLY A 395 -24.33 -4.76 -14.82
CA GLY A 395 -22.97 -5.09 -14.42
C GLY A 395 -22.25 -6.11 -15.30
N LYS A 396 -22.75 -6.36 -16.51
CA LYS A 396 -22.03 -7.17 -17.50
C LYS A 396 -20.93 -6.32 -18.12
N GLN A 397 -19.74 -6.88 -18.17
CA GLN A 397 -18.59 -6.26 -18.84
C GLN A 397 -18.83 -6.27 -20.35
N ILE A 398 -19.04 -5.10 -20.96
CA ILE A 398 -19.34 -4.96 -22.40
C ILE A 398 -18.09 -4.61 -23.23
N LYS A 399 -17.12 -3.91 -22.64
CA LYS A 399 -15.86 -3.55 -23.31
C LYS A 399 -14.69 -3.54 -22.35
N THR A 400 -13.49 -3.73 -22.88
CA THR A 400 -12.23 -3.64 -22.13
C THR A 400 -11.11 -3.15 -23.02
N ALA A 401 -10.34 -2.20 -22.51
CA ALA A 401 -9.12 -1.72 -23.12
C ALA A 401 -7.97 -1.91 -22.12
N ILE A 402 -6.80 -2.28 -22.62
CA ILE A 402 -5.59 -2.49 -21.83
C ILE A 402 -4.49 -1.62 -22.43
N SER A 403 -3.57 -1.12 -21.60
CA SER A 403 -2.41 -0.39 -22.14
C SER A 403 -1.49 -1.36 -22.88
N ILE A 404 -1.21 -1.05 -24.14
CA ILE A 404 -0.44 -1.89 -25.05
C ILE A 404 0.70 -1.05 -25.59
N PHE A 405 1.91 -1.60 -25.56
CA PHE A 405 3.03 -1.05 -26.28
C PHE A 405 3.03 -1.57 -27.73
N THR A 406 2.85 -0.69 -28.70
CA THR A 406 2.93 -1.04 -30.12
C THR A 406 4.29 -0.66 -30.69
N LYS A 407 4.91 -1.57 -31.45
CA LYS A 407 6.15 -1.30 -32.18
C LYS A 407 5.97 -1.69 -33.64
N ARG A 408 6.22 -0.74 -34.54
CA ARG A 408 6.27 -1.00 -35.98
C ARG A 408 7.61 -1.69 -36.32
N LYS A 409 7.55 -2.87 -36.92
CA LYS A 409 8.70 -3.62 -37.45
C LYS A 409 8.47 -3.83 -38.95
N GLY A 410 8.98 -2.91 -39.76
CA GLY A 410 8.65 -2.84 -41.19
C GLY A 410 7.17 -2.52 -41.40
N ASN A 411 6.46 -3.40 -42.13
CA ASN A 411 5.03 -3.26 -42.40
C ASN A 411 4.12 -3.91 -41.34
N ARG A 412 4.69 -4.59 -40.32
CA ARG A 412 3.91 -5.24 -39.26
C ARG A 412 3.96 -4.42 -37.96
N THR A 413 2.81 -4.21 -37.35
CA THR A 413 2.70 -3.66 -35.99
C THR A 413 2.64 -4.82 -35.01
N VAL A 414 3.61 -4.90 -34.09
CA VAL A 414 3.62 -5.90 -33.02
C VAL A 414 3.20 -5.23 -31.72
N SER A 415 2.18 -5.79 -31.09
CA SER A 415 1.62 -5.32 -29.83
C SER A 415 2.13 -6.17 -28.66
N TYR A 416 2.59 -5.51 -27.62
CA TYR A 416 3.02 -6.14 -26.37
C TYR A 416 2.23 -5.58 -25.19
N PRO A 417 1.93 -6.37 -24.16
CA PRO A 417 1.42 -5.83 -22.91
C PRO A 417 2.38 -4.77 -22.37
N SER A 418 1.82 -3.62 -21.98
CA SER A 418 2.56 -2.50 -21.39
C SER A 418 3.54 -2.93 -20.31
N SER A 419 3.11 -3.78 -19.37
CA SER A 419 3.95 -4.28 -18.28
C SER A 419 5.26 -4.90 -18.75
N LYS A 420 5.28 -5.60 -19.89
CA LYS A 420 6.53 -6.13 -20.50
C LYS A 420 7.31 -5.07 -21.26
N GLY A 421 6.60 -4.14 -21.89
CA GLY A 421 7.20 -3.02 -22.62
C GLY A 421 8.05 -2.14 -21.71
N VAL A 422 7.52 -1.77 -20.53
CA VAL A 422 8.16 -0.82 -19.60
C VAL A 422 9.55 -1.26 -19.16
N PHE A 423 9.77 -2.55 -18.85
CA PHE A 423 11.04 -3.02 -18.32
C PHE A 423 12.19 -3.10 -19.35
N PHE A 424 11.91 -3.15 -20.65
CA PHE A 424 12.94 -3.48 -21.67
C PHE A 424 12.90 -2.64 -22.95
N ARG A 425 11.93 -1.74 -23.12
CA ARG A 425 11.76 -0.98 -24.37
C ARG A 425 12.22 0.48 -24.29
N PRO A 426 11.89 1.24 -23.22
CA PRO A 426 12.40 2.60 -23.12
C PRO A 426 13.94 2.63 -23.07
N PRO A 427 14.58 3.72 -23.53
CA PRO A 427 16.02 3.91 -23.40
C PRO A 427 16.47 3.74 -21.94
N GLY A 428 17.48 2.90 -21.69
CA GLY A 428 17.98 2.61 -20.35
C GLY A 428 17.11 1.65 -19.51
N ALA A 429 15.89 1.32 -19.93
CA ALA A 429 14.99 0.47 -19.14
C ALA A 429 15.59 -0.90 -18.82
N SER A 430 16.25 -1.55 -19.79
CA SER A 430 16.94 -2.82 -19.57
C SER A 430 18.02 -2.70 -18.48
N THR A 431 18.78 -1.61 -18.48
CA THR A 431 19.81 -1.33 -17.47
C THR A 431 19.18 -1.16 -16.09
N PHE A 432 18.13 -0.33 -15.96
CA PHE A 432 17.43 -0.14 -14.69
C PHE A 432 16.79 -1.43 -14.18
N THR A 433 16.22 -2.24 -15.08
CA THR A 433 15.65 -3.55 -14.75
C THR A 433 16.72 -4.52 -14.22
N ILE A 434 17.88 -4.59 -14.88
CA ILE A 434 19.00 -5.43 -14.44
C ILE A 434 19.54 -4.94 -13.10
N VAL A 435 19.76 -3.63 -12.94
CA VAL A 435 20.25 -3.04 -11.69
C VAL A 435 19.26 -3.28 -10.55
N LYS A 436 17.96 -3.08 -10.79
CA LYS A 436 16.89 -3.41 -9.83
C LYS A 436 16.93 -4.89 -9.44
N TYR A 437 17.03 -5.79 -10.42
CA TYR A 437 17.06 -7.23 -10.17
C TYR A 437 18.30 -7.66 -9.38
N LEU A 438 19.49 -7.13 -9.70
CA LEU A 438 20.72 -7.38 -8.95
C LEU A 438 20.61 -6.83 -7.53
N ALA A 439 20.02 -5.64 -7.37
CA ALA A 439 19.79 -5.05 -6.07
C ALA A 439 18.87 -5.94 -5.21
N GLU A 440 17.79 -6.46 -5.78
CA GLU A 440 16.89 -7.40 -5.11
C GLU A 440 17.58 -8.73 -4.75
N ASN A 441 18.59 -9.17 -5.51
CA ASN A 441 19.36 -10.38 -5.21
C ASN A 441 20.42 -10.19 -4.11
N LEU A 442 20.86 -8.96 -3.83
CA LEU A 442 21.71 -8.66 -2.68
C LEU A 442 20.93 -8.62 -1.35
N HIS A 443 19.60 -8.62 -1.42
CA HIS A 443 18.72 -8.70 -0.26
C HIS A 443 18.85 -10.07 0.43
N PRO A 444 18.74 -10.16 1.77
CA PRO A 444 18.75 -11.44 2.49
C PRO A 444 17.82 -12.51 1.90
N THR A 445 18.38 -13.68 1.59
CA THR A 445 17.70 -14.83 0.98
C THR A 445 16.41 -15.19 1.72
N VAL A 446 16.46 -15.28 3.06
CA VAL A 446 15.28 -15.62 3.89
C VAL A 446 14.18 -14.58 3.76
N LEU A 447 14.53 -13.30 3.67
CA LEU A 447 13.54 -12.22 3.52
C LEU A 447 12.99 -12.14 2.09
N SER A 448 13.79 -12.51 1.08
CA SER A 448 13.32 -12.64 -0.31
C SER A 448 12.32 -13.79 -0.44
N LEU A 449 12.57 -14.93 0.22
CA LEU A 449 11.60 -16.02 0.34
C LEU A 449 10.35 -15.60 1.12
N ALA A 450 10.51 -14.89 2.24
CA ALA A 450 9.36 -14.37 2.98
C ALA A 450 8.52 -13.45 2.09
N SER A 451 9.16 -12.55 1.34
CA SER A 451 8.51 -11.65 0.37
C SER A 451 7.74 -12.41 -0.70
N TYR A 452 8.31 -13.50 -1.21
CA TYR A 452 7.65 -14.40 -2.17
C TYR A 452 6.33 -14.95 -1.64
N PHE A 453 6.33 -15.53 -0.43
CA PHE A 453 5.15 -16.20 0.12
C PHE A 453 4.11 -15.23 0.69
N THR A 454 4.52 -14.03 1.08
CA THR A 454 3.64 -13.03 1.71
C THR A 454 3.19 -11.92 0.77
N ALA A 455 3.65 -11.89 -0.50
CA ALA A 455 3.37 -10.82 -1.45
C ALA A 455 1.89 -10.44 -1.60
N SER A 456 0.99 -11.43 -1.55
CA SER A 456 -0.46 -11.25 -1.71
C SER A 456 -1.16 -10.72 -0.44
N ALA A 457 -0.49 -10.76 0.71
CA ALA A 457 -1.03 -10.25 1.97
C ALA A 457 -0.82 -8.73 2.12
N PHE A 458 0.11 -8.16 1.35
CA PHE A 458 0.42 -6.73 1.40
C PHE A 458 -0.39 -5.93 0.40
N GLU A 459 -0.78 -4.71 0.76
CA GLU A 459 -1.32 -3.76 -0.20
C GLU A 459 -0.27 -3.40 -1.27
N ALA A 460 -0.70 -3.17 -2.51
CA ALA A 460 0.13 -2.81 -3.66
C ALA A 460 1.12 -1.67 -3.36
N GLY A 461 0.62 -0.62 -2.69
CA GLY A 461 1.42 0.55 -2.33
C GLY A 461 2.49 0.26 -1.27
N ALA A 462 2.30 -0.77 -0.43
CA ALA A 462 3.26 -1.10 0.63
C ALA A 462 4.62 -1.56 0.09
N GLY A 463 4.66 -2.09 -1.14
CA GLY A 463 5.90 -2.54 -1.76
C GLY A 463 6.88 -1.42 -2.10
N HIS A 464 6.40 -0.18 -2.27
CA HIS A 464 7.26 0.99 -2.45
C HIS A 464 7.81 1.54 -1.13
N ARG A 465 7.45 0.93 0.02
CA ARG A 465 7.82 1.40 1.36
C ARG A 465 8.53 0.35 2.20
N GLY A 466 8.36 -0.93 1.85
CA GLY A 466 9.02 -2.02 2.53
C GLY A 466 10.55 -1.92 2.42
N LEU A 467 11.22 -1.92 3.56
CA LEU A 467 12.67 -1.98 3.67
C LEU A 467 13.19 -3.43 3.67
N PHE A 468 12.46 -4.32 4.35
CA PHE A 468 12.85 -5.72 4.55
C PHE A 468 11.99 -6.72 3.77
N LEU A 469 10.69 -6.47 3.65
CA LEU A 469 9.81 -7.28 2.83
C LEU A 469 9.52 -6.50 1.55
N LEU A 470 9.83 -7.12 0.42
CA LEU A 470 9.80 -6.50 -0.90
C LEU A 470 8.70 -7.15 -1.74
N PRO A 471 7.40 -6.86 -1.48
CA PRO A 471 6.29 -7.50 -2.18
C PRO A 471 6.16 -7.04 -3.65
N ASN A 472 6.96 -6.05 -4.09
CA ASN A 472 7.09 -5.60 -5.49
C ASN A 472 8.42 -6.04 -6.13
N SER A 473 9.18 -6.94 -5.50
CA SER A 473 10.37 -7.54 -6.12
C SER A 473 9.97 -8.50 -7.25
N PHE A 474 10.88 -8.77 -8.18
CA PHE A 474 10.63 -9.71 -9.29
C PHE A 474 10.22 -11.10 -8.78
N ILE A 475 10.89 -11.58 -7.74
CA ILE A 475 10.52 -12.85 -7.09
C ILE A 475 9.11 -12.79 -6.48
N ALA A 476 8.77 -11.74 -5.75
CA ALA A 476 7.46 -11.59 -5.13
C ALA A 476 6.33 -11.47 -6.17
N MET A 477 6.57 -10.72 -7.24
CA MET A 477 5.66 -10.61 -8.38
C MET A 477 5.40 -12.00 -9.01
N TRP A 478 6.47 -12.77 -9.27
CA TRP A 478 6.35 -14.12 -9.81
C TRP A 478 5.57 -15.05 -8.87
N GLY A 479 5.80 -14.96 -7.56
CA GLY A 479 5.13 -15.79 -6.55
C GLY A 479 3.66 -15.54 -6.33
N ARG A 480 3.20 -14.34 -6.65
CA ARG A 480 1.79 -13.96 -6.57
C ARG A 480 0.99 -14.45 -7.78
N GLU A 481 1.60 -14.43 -8.96
CA GLU A 481 0.93 -14.77 -10.22
C GLU A 481 0.77 -16.28 -10.43
N ARG A 482 1.65 -17.08 -9.82
CA ARG A 482 1.62 -18.54 -9.97
C ARG A 482 0.79 -19.18 -8.85
N SER A 483 -0.40 -19.65 -9.21
CA SER A 483 -1.12 -20.66 -8.42
C SER A 483 -0.52 -22.03 -8.71
N GLY A 484 0.13 -22.64 -7.74
CA GLY A 484 0.71 -23.97 -7.87
C GLY A 484 0.94 -24.59 -6.50
N ASN A 485 1.25 -25.88 -6.47
CA ASN A 485 1.56 -26.56 -5.22
C ASN A 485 2.80 -25.95 -4.57
N PHE A 486 2.90 -26.07 -3.25
CA PHE A 486 3.97 -25.45 -2.46
C PHE A 486 5.38 -25.77 -2.99
N VAL A 487 5.60 -27.00 -3.45
CA VAL A 487 6.89 -27.49 -3.97
C VAL A 487 7.31 -26.76 -5.25
N GLU A 488 6.40 -26.64 -6.23
CA GLU A 488 6.68 -25.93 -7.49
C GLU A 488 6.98 -24.45 -7.24
N ARG A 489 6.20 -23.85 -6.34
CA ARG A 489 6.40 -22.47 -5.89
C ARG A 489 7.76 -22.27 -5.25
N LEU A 490 8.17 -23.19 -4.37
CA LEU A 490 9.47 -23.15 -3.71
C LEU A 490 10.63 -23.29 -4.71
N PHE A 491 10.59 -24.28 -5.61
CA PHE A 491 11.66 -24.46 -6.60
C PHE A 491 11.77 -23.29 -7.56
N GLY A 492 10.66 -22.73 -8.01
CA GLY A 492 10.72 -21.54 -8.85
C GLY A 492 11.20 -20.30 -8.07
N ALA A 493 10.85 -20.16 -6.79
CA ALA A 493 11.41 -19.11 -5.94
C ALA A 493 12.94 -19.26 -5.83
N LEU A 494 13.43 -20.47 -5.55
CA LEU A 494 14.87 -20.78 -5.50
C LEU A 494 15.59 -20.49 -6.83
N GLY A 495 14.94 -20.76 -7.97
CA GLY A 495 15.47 -20.42 -9.29
C GLY A 495 15.66 -18.90 -9.48
N TRP A 496 14.69 -18.09 -9.04
CA TRP A 496 14.76 -16.62 -9.14
C TRP A 496 15.80 -15.99 -8.20
N ILE A 497 16.07 -16.58 -7.03
CA ILE A 497 17.10 -16.10 -6.09
C ILE A 497 18.42 -16.89 -6.21
N PHE A 498 18.58 -17.70 -7.25
CA PHE A 498 19.77 -18.50 -7.45
C PHE A 498 21.08 -17.67 -7.41
N PRO A 499 21.15 -16.46 -8.00
CA PRO A 499 22.34 -15.60 -7.85
C PRO A 499 22.65 -15.25 -6.39
N SER A 500 21.61 -14.93 -5.60
CA SER A 500 21.74 -14.65 -4.16
C SER A 500 22.23 -15.86 -3.37
N ILE A 501 21.75 -17.07 -3.71
CA ILE A 501 22.16 -18.32 -3.08
C ILE A 501 23.64 -18.60 -3.36
N ILE A 502 24.08 -18.52 -4.63
CA ILE A 502 25.50 -18.72 -4.98
C ILE A 502 26.39 -17.74 -4.21
N PHE A 503 26.00 -16.46 -4.19
CA PHE A 503 26.75 -15.44 -3.48
C PHE A 503 26.81 -15.71 -1.98
N SER A 504 25.71 -16.14 -1.37
CA SER A 504 25.63 -16.50 0.05
C SER A 504 26.45 -17.74 0.39
N ILE A 505 26.50 -18.75 -0.49
CA ILE A 505 27.38 -19.93 -0.35
C ILE A 505 28.85 -19.47 -0.39
N TRP A 506 29.21 -18.65 -1.38
CA TRP A 506 30.57 -18.12 -1.49
C TRP A 506 30.98 -17.34 -0.23
N LEU A 507 30.13 -16.45 0.28
CA LEU A 507 30.37 -15.74 1.54
C LEU A 507 30.47 -16.69 2.73
N SER A 508 29.59 -17.68 2.83
CA SER A 508 29.59 -18.68 3.91
C SER A 508 30.90 -19.49 3.94
N THR A 509 31.43 -19.89 2.78
CA THR A 509 32.75 -20.55 2.72
C THR A 509 33.89 -19.63 3.19
N ARG A 510 33.83 -18.33 2.89
CA ARG A 510 34.79 -17.34 3.38
C ARG A 510 34.71 -17.17 4.88
N VAL A 511 33.50 -17.10 5.44
CA VAL A 511 33.27 -17.04 6.90
C VAL A 511 33.80 -18.28 7.58
N SER A 512 33.51 -19.47 7.04
CA SER A 512 33.98 -20.74 7.58
C SER A 512 35.52 -20.83 7.63
N LYS A 513 36.19 -20.52 6.51
CA LYS A 513 37.66 -20.48 6.46
C LYS A 513 38.24 -19.47 7.45
N ASN A 514 37.64 -18.29 7.55
CA ASN A 514 38.08 -17.26 8.48
C ASN A 514 37.86 -17.67 9.95
N ALA A 515 36.71 -18.27 10.27
CA ALA A 515 36.37 -18.74 11.61
C ALA A 515 37.33 -19.82 12.11
N ILE A 516 37.77 -20.72 11.21
CA ILE A 516 38.80 -21.73 11.49
C ILE A 516 40.15 -21.06 11.81
N VAL A 517 40.52 -20.02 11.06
CA VAL A 517 41.76 -19.27 11.30
C VAL A 517 41.71 -18.58 12.66
N VAL A 518 40.60 -17.91 12.96
CA VAL A 518 40.37 -17.22 14.23
C VAL A 518 40.28 -18.21 15.39
N GLY A 519 39.90 -19.47 15.17
CA GLY A 519 39.77 -20.47 16.23
C GLY A 519 38.43 -20.39 16.96
N LEU A 520 37.33 -20.14 16.22
CA LEU A 520 35.98 -20.29 16.73
C LEU A 520 35.61 -21.77 16.91
N SER A 521 34.71 -22.06 17.84
CA SER A 521 34.18 -23.42 18.04
C SER A 521 33.40 -23.89 16.81
N GLU A 522 33.26 -25.20 16.66
CA GLU A 522 32.55 -25.79 15.51
C GLU A 522 31.09 -25.34 15.43
N ASN A 523 30.41 -25.27 16.58
CA ASN A 523 29.03 -24.79 16.67
C ASN A 523 28.94 -23.30 16.28
N ALA A 524 29.83 -22.45 16.77
CA ALA A 524 29.85 -21.04 16.39
C ALA A 524 30.09 -20.86 14.88
N ARG A 525 31.00 -21.65 14.30
CA ARG A 525 31.25 -21.68 12.85
C ARG A 525 29.99 -22.10 12.10
N LEU A 526 29.29 -23.15 12.55
CA LEU A 526 28.05 -23.61 11.94
C LEU A 526 26.97 -22.53 11.96
N TYR A 527 26.75 -21.87 13.10
CA TYR A 527 25.78 -20.78 13.21
C TYR A 527 26.12 -19.61 12.29
N TRP A 528 27.39 -19.23 12.18
CA TRP A 528 27.81 -18.17 11.26
C TRP A 528 27.64 -18.56 9.79
N MET A 529 27.90 -19.83 9.44
CA MET A 529 27.64 -20.33 8.09
C MET A 529 26.15 -20.30 7.76
N ILE A 530 25.28 -20.80 8.65
CA ILE A 530 23.82 -20.79 8.47
C ILE A 530 23.30 -19.35 8.39
N GLY A 531 23.73 -18.48 9.30
CA GLY A 531 23.37 -17.07 9.31
C GLY A 531 23.78 -16.37 8.01
N THR A 532 24.98 -16.66 7.49
CA THR A 532 25.47 -16.11 6.21
C THR A 532 24.70 -16.66 5.01
N LEU A 533 24.28 -17.93 5.04
CA LEU A 533 23.41 -18.50 3.99
C LEU A 533 22.03 -17.83 3.96
N GLY A 534 21.45 -17.56 5.14
CA GLY A 534 20.11 -16.96 5.25
C GLY A 534 20.06 -15.45 5.02
N PHE A 535 21.06 -14.73 5.54
CA PHE A 535 21.11 -13.25 5.51
C PHE A 535 22.16 -12.67 4.56
N GLY A 536 22.91 -13.51 3.85
CA GLY A 536 23.86 -13.11 2.82
C GLY A 536 24.90 -12.10 3.32
N LEU A 537 25.01 -10.98 2.61
CA LEU A 537 25.99 -9.93 2.87
C LEU A 537 25.87 -9.31 4.26
N ALA A 538 24.65 -9.15 4.79
CA ALA A 538 24.43 -8.55 6.09
C ALA A 538 25.06 -9.39 7.22
N ALA A 539 24.85 -10.70 7.21
CA ALA A 539 25.49 -11.61 8.17
C ALA A 539 27.00 -11.69 7.99
N TYR A 540 27.51 -11.63 6.75
CA TYR A 540 28.95 -11.57 6.49
C TYR A 540 29.61 -10.32 7.10
N ILE A 541 29.04 -9.13 6.91
CA ILE A 541 29.55 -7.88 7.49
C ILE A 541 29.46 -7.94 9.02
N THR A 542 28.35 -8.44 9.55
CA THR A 542 28.16 -8.62 11.00
C THR A 542 29.24 -9.53 11.58
N TYR A 543 29.53 -10.66 10.94
CA TYR A 543 30.63 -11.53 11.32
C TYR A 543 31.97 -10.79 11.32
N ARG A 544 32.24 -9.97 10.29
CA ARG A 544 33.49 -9.21 10.18
C ARG A 544 33.67 -8.16 11.28
N LEU A 545 32.58 -7.55 11.74
CA LEU A 545 32.56 -6.53 12.80
C LEU A 545 32.59 -7.13 14.21
N THR A 546 31.99 -8.30 14.41
CA THR A 546 31.82 -8.92 15.73
C THR A 546 32.83 -10.02 16.02
N ARG A 547 33.58 -10.49 15.01
CA ARG A 547 34.64 -11.47 15.23
C ARG A 547 35.70 -10.91 16.18
N PRO A 548 36.29 -11.74 17.04
CA PRO A 548 37.36 -11.31 17.94
C PRO A 548 38.53 -10.69 17.16
N GLY A 549 38.90 -9.45 17.49
CA GLY A 549 40.06 -8.75 16.95
C GLY A 549 41.39 -9.22 17.56
N ILE A 550 41.58 -10.53 17.69
CA ILE A 550 42.72 -11.10 18.41
C ILE A 550 43.92 -11.20 17.48
N THR A 551 45.04 -10.64 17.89
CA THR A 551 46.35 -10.86 17.24
C THR A 551 46.75 -12.32 17.43
N LEU A 552 46.79 -13.08 16.34
CA LEU A 552 47.21 -14.47 16.40
C LEU A 552 48.73 -14.53 16.59
N VAL A 553 49.19 -15.45 17.44
CA VAL A 553 50.61 -15.73 17.70
C VAL A 553 51.01 -17.05 17.08
N THR A 554 52.23 -17.21 16.60
CA THR A 554 52.69 -18.47 15.99
C THR A 554 52.81 -19.55 17.07
N CYS A 555 52.19 -20.71 16.86
CA CYS A 555 52.34 -21.86 17.75
C CYS A 555 53.71 -22.51 17.53
N GLN A 556 54.54 -22.59 18.57
CA GLN A 556 55.87 -23.21 18.48
C GLN A 556 55.82 -24.67 18.03
N ASN A 557 54.80 -25.43 18.42
CA ASN A 557 54.72 -26.85 18.11
C ASN A 557 54.31 -27.15 16.65
N CYS A 558 53.40 -26.36 16.07
CA CYS A 558 52.89 -26.62 14.71
C CYS A 558 53.20 -25.55 13.68
N GLY A 559 53.88 -24.47 14.06
CA GLY A 559 54.20 -23.32 13.19
C GLY A 559 53.00 -22.50 12.73
N LYS A 560 51.76 -22.85 13.13
CA LYS A 560 50.53 -22.16 12.68
C LYS A 560 50.09 -21.10 13.69
N MET A 561 49.46 -20.05 13.18
CA MET A 561 48.84 -19.00 13.98
C MET A 561 47.77 -19.57 14.95
N ARG A 562 47.92 -19.25 16.24
CA ARG A 562 47.04 -19.66 17.35
C ARG A 562 46.51 -18.45 18.13
N ARG A 563 45.44 -18.65 18.88
CA ARG A 563 44.93 -17.67 19.85
C ARG A 563 45.78 -17.68 21.13
N PRO A 564 46.25 -16.52 21.63
CA PRO A 564 46.96 -16.44 22.90
C PRO A 564 46.02 -16.74 24.07
N ASP A 565 44.76 -16.32 24.02
CA ASP A 565 43.80 -16.50 25.12
C ASP A 565 43.28 -17.94 25.30
N MET A 566 43.81 -18.93 24.57
CA MET A 566 43.48 -20.34 24.74
C MET A 566 44.68 -21.13 25.30
N ASP A 567 44.45 -21.88 26.38
CA ASP A 567 45.45 -22.74 27.05
C ASP A 567 46.10 -23.77 26.12
N ARG A 568 45.33 -24.21 25.11
CA ARG A 568 45.76 -25.16 24.09
C ARG A 568 45.63 -24.54 22.71
N CYS A 569 46.58 -24.86 21.83
CA CYS A 569 46.52 -24.43 20.43
C CYS A 569 45.25 -24.98 19.77
N HIS A 570 44.41 -24.11 19.19
CA HIS A 570 43.17 -24.53 18.54
C HIS A 570 43.39 -25.39 17.29
N ARG A 571 44.62 -25.42 16.76
CA ARG A 571 45.04 -26.22 15.60
C ARG A 571 45.54 -27.61 15.99
N CYS A 572 46.63 -27.70 16.76
CA CYS A 572 47.28 -28.98 17.11
C CYS A 572 46.95 -29.50 18.51
N LYS A 573 46.12 -28.77 19.28
CA LYS A 573 45.71 -29.10 20.66
C LYS A 573 46.85 -29.17 21.69
N SER A 574 48.09 -28.84 21.32
CA SER A 574 49.20 -28.80 22.27
C SER A 574 49.01 -27.69 23.30
N LYS A 575 49.41 -27.98 24.55
CA LYS A 575 49.46 -26.98 25.63
C LYS A 575 50.47 -25.88 25.28
N TRP A 576 50.29 -24.71 25.88
CA TRP A 576 51.25 -23.64 25.78
C TRP A 576 52.54 -24.05 26.52
N LEU A 577 53.62 -24.25 25.78
CA LEU A 577 54.97 -24.10 26.33
C LEU A 577 55.20 -22.60 26.39
N VAL A 578 54.74 -21.94 27.46
CA VAL A 578 55.15 -20.57 27.72
C VAL A 578 56.64 -20.74 28.01
N PRO A 579 57.59 -20.35 27.13
CA PRO A 579 58.93 -20.14 27.65
C PRO A 579 58.71 -19.16 28.79
N GLU A 580 59.15 -19.48 30.01
CA GLU A 580 59.06 -18.57 31.14
C GLU A 580 59.56 -17.21 30.65
N LEU A 581 58.63 -16.34 30.30
CA LEU A 581 58.93 -14.97 29.95
C LEU A 581 59.13 -14.36 31.32
N THR A 582 60.36 -14.47 31.85
CA THR A 582 60.86 -13.49 32.80
C THR A 582 60.40 -12.14 32.25
N PRO A 583 59.47 -11.44 32.92
CA PRO A 583 58.97 -10.18 32.41
C PRO A 583 60.19 -9.30 32.13
N PRO A 584 60.24 -8.59 30.99
CA PRO A 584 61.38 -7.73 30.70
C PRO A 584 61.54 -6.74 31.86
N ALA A 585 62.77 -6.52 32.32
CA ALA A 585 63.11 -5.83 33.58
C ALA A 585 62.50 -4.42 33.76
N TRP A 586 61.89 -3.85 32.73
CA TRP A 586 61.23 -2.55 32.76
C TRP A 586 59.70 -2.60 32.98
N ARG A 587 59.11 -3.79 33.20
CA ARG A 587 57.69 -3.88 33.58
C ARG A 587 57.53 -3.31 34.99
N VAL A 588 57.20 -2.02 35.07
CA VAL A 588 56.83 -1.33 36.32
C VAL A 588 55.57 -2.01 36.84
N LEU A 589 55.71 -2.76 37.93
CA LEU A 589 54.59 -3.32 38.67
C LEU A 589 53.81 -2.16 39.29
N ASP A 590 52.50 -2.09 39.05
CA ASP A 590 51.64 -1.16 39.77
C ASP A 590 51.77 -1.48 41.28
N GLY A 591 51.99 -0.44 42.10
CA GLY A 591 52.45 -0.56 43.50
C GLY A 591 51.56 -1.37 44.46
N THR A 592 50.45 -1.93 43.99
CA THR A 592 49.63 -2.91 44.70
C THR A 592 50.22 -4.33 44.67
N GLU A 593 50.94 -4.73 43.62
CA GLU A 593 51.54 -6.08 43.53
C GLU A 593 52.86 -6.18 44.32
N GLN A 594 53.62 -5.08 44.44
CA GLN A 594 54.82 -5.03 45.30
C GLN A 594 54.52 -5.25 46.80
N LYS A 595 53.34 -4.85 47.28
CA LYS A 595 52.94 -5.09 48.68
C LYS A 595 52.64 -6.56 48.96
N ALA A 596 52.08 -7.30 48.00
CA ALA A 596 51.81 -8.72 48.16
C ALA A 596 53.13 -9.52 48.24
N GLU A 597 54.10 -9.18 47.37
CA GLU A 597 55.40 -9.83 47.33
C GLU A 597 56.28 -9.51 48.57
N GLN A 598 56.13 -8.31 49.15
CA GLN A 598 56.75 -7.98 50.46
C GLN A 598 56.10 -8.72 51.63
N THR A 599 54.80 -9.04 51.56
CA THR A 599 54.11 -9.74 52.64
C THR A 599 54.47 -11.23 52.66
N GLU A 600 54.73 -11.84 51.49
CA GLU A 600 55.24 -13.21 51.41
C GLU A 600 56.68 -13.35 51.93
N ARG A 601 57.57 -12.37 51.67
CA ARG A 601 58.95 -12.42 52.20
C ARG A 601 59.06 -12.20 53.71
N VAL A 602 58.08 -11.54 54.34
CA VAL A 602 58.07 -11.37 55.81
C VAL A 602 57.65 -12.67 56.51
N ASN A 603 56.79 -13.49 55.89
CA ASN A 603 56.36 -14.76 56.47
C ASN A 603 57.40 -15.89 56.38
N GLU A 604 58.36 -15.82 55.46
CA GLU A 604 59.46 -16.82 55.37
C GLU A 604 60.57 -16.57 56.41
N CYS A 605 60.71 -15.34 56.94
CA CYS A 605 61.72 -15.02 57.95
C CYS A 605 61.26 -15.29 59.40
N SER A 606 59.97 -15.55 59.63
CA SER A 606 59.41 -15.77 60.99
C SER A 606 59.26 -17.24 61.40
N ILE A 607 59.73 -18.19 60.58
CA ILE A 607 59.59 -19.64 60.86
C ILE A 607 60.88 -20.24 61.46
N ALA A 608 61.95 -19.45 61.65
CA ALA A 608 63.23 -19.95 62.18
C ALA A 608 63.37 -19.97 63.73
N ASP A 609 62.42 -19.41 64.50
CA ASP A 609 62.58 -19.22 65.96
C ASP A 609 61.58 -20.01 66.85
N ALA A 610 60.95 -21.07 66.33
CA ALA A 610 59.95 -21.83 67.10
C ALA A 610 60.24 -23.34 67.15
N GLU A 611 61.47 -23.73 67.53
CA GLU A 611 61.78 -25.06 68.07
C GLU A 611 62.35 -24.89 69.48
N GLY A 612 61.48 -24.91 70.49
CA GLY A 612 61.91 -24.84 71.87
C GLY A 612 60.76 -24.88 72.87
N ALA A 613 60.63 -26.04 73.52
CA ALA A 613 60.13 -26.25 74.87
C ALA A 613 58.68 -26.73 75.09
N GLU A 614 58.62 -27.64 76.07
CA GLU A 614 57.52 -28.04 76.96
C GLU A 614 56.72 -29.31 76.66
N GLU A 615 57.41 -30.40 76.99
CA GLU A 615 57.03 -31.56 77.79
C GLU A 615 56.13 -31.25 79.04
N THR A 616 55.39 -32.27 79.50
CA THR A 616 54.72 -32.48 80.83
C THR A 616 53.37 -31.78 81.07
N VAL A 617 52.32 -32.30 81.76
CA VAL A 617 52.02 -33.53 82.55
C VAL A 617 50.50 -33.51 82.92
N THR A 618 49.86 -34.70 82.97
CA THR A 618 48.62 -35.17 83.71
C THR A 618 47.36 -34.28 83.83
N GLU A 619 46.11 -34.77 83.87
CA GLU A 619 45.51 -36.04 84.33
C GLU A 619 44.51 -36.65 83.35
#